data_AF-A0A917IXP7-F1
#
_entry.id   AF-A0A917IXP7-F1
#
_cell.length_a   1.000
_cell.length_b   1.000
_cell.length_c   1.000
_cell.angle_alpha   90.00
_cell.angle_beta   90.00
_cell.angle_gamma   90.00
#
_symmetry.space_group_name_H-M   'P 1'
#
loop_
_entity.id
_entity.type
_entity.pdbx_description
1 polymer ?
#
loop_
_entity_poly.entity_id
_entity_poly.type
_entity_poly.pdbx_seq_one_letter_code
_entity_poly.pdbx_strand_id
1 'polypeptide(L)'
;MEKISITLERIMAASPEAVYDAWLKPEWLGKWMFGPAVREEEILRLENDPVVGGQFSYLVKRGDDIINHVGTYLALVPGRQLSFTWGIEGGSVDESVVNIELFTTAGGCRLVLTHELAADWADYAGRTREGWTFMLGKLNSVYLAETDIPRVTAQMLIRKPAAEVYTAFADPAVTRHFWFTHGSDILEKGKTVTWTWEMYNVSTNVYVREAVPGKKIAIEWDEPATYVDFEFRDLGDDTTYVVITHYGFNVSGSDLIKLVADTAGGFTTVLDGLKAYLEHGLLLNLIADKFPKNAVQHGK
;
A
#
# COMPACT_ATOMS: atom_id res chain seq x y z
N MET A 1 -14.16 17.35 29.50
CA MET A 1 -14.71 16.02 29.14
C MET A 1 -13.55 15.18 28.64
N GLU A 2 -13.54 13.90 28.99
CA GLU A 2 -12.53 12.95 28.54
C GLU A 2 -12.64 12.79 27.01
N LYS A 3 -11.51 12.71 26.31
CA LYS A 3 -11.44 12.54 24.85
C LYS A 3 -10.75 11.24 24.53
N ILE A 4 -11.17 10.62 23.44
CA ILE A 4 -10.53 9.42 22.90
C ILE A 4 -9.65 9.84 21.73
N SER A 5 -8.42 9.35 21.70
CA SER A 5 -7.45 9.67 20.67
C SER A 5 -7.00 8.42 19.93
N ILE A 6 -7.00 8.51 18.60
CA ILE A 6 -6.58 7.44 17.71
C ILE A 6 -5.40 7.96 16.93
N THR A 7 -4.21 7.42 17.19
CA THR A 7 -3.00 7.75 16.43
C THR A 7 -2.65 6.60 15.48
N LEU A 8 -2.24 6.98 14.28
CA LEU A 8 -1.74 6.10 13.25
C LEU A 8 -0.60 6.78 12.49
N GLU A 9 0.38 5.98 12.11
CA GLU A 9 1.55 6.44 11.37
C GLU A 9 1.62 5.71 10.03
N ARG A 10 2.07 6.40 8.98
CA ARG A 10 2.34 5.80 7.67
C ARG A 10 3.52 6.46 6.99
N ILE A 11 4.35 5.66 6.33
CA ILE A 11 5.36 6.17 5.39
C ILE A 11 4.69 6.42 4.04
N MET A 12 4.87 7.63 3.54
CA MET A 12 4.35 8.11 2.27
C MET A 12 5.51 8.28 1.29
N ALA A 13 5.37 7.73 0.09
CA ALA A 13 6.34 7.85 -0.99
C ALA A 13 6.15 9.15 -1.79
N ALA A 14 5.99 10.25 -1.06
CA ALA A 14 5.81 11.59 -1.59
C ALA A 14 6.40 12.59 -0.60
N SER A 15 6.76 13.79 -1.08
CA SER A 15 7.28 14.82 -0.19
C SER A 15 6.19 15.30 0.79
N PRO A 16 6.58 15.85 1.95
CA PRO A 16 5.61 16.45 2.88
C PRO A 16 4.71 17.49 2.21
N GLU A 17 5.25 18.31 1.31
CA GLU A 17 4.51 19.35 0.58
C GLU A 17 3.48 18.74 -0.36
N ALA A 18 3.85 17.68 -1.08
CA ALA A 18 2.92 16.97 -1.94
C ALA A 18 1.77 16.38 -1.12
N VAL A 19 2.09 15.62 -0.07
CA VAL A 19 1.07 15.03 0.81
C VAL A 19 0.18 16.11 1.41
N TYR A 20 0.75 17.22 1.89
CA TYR A 20 0.01 18.38 2.40
C TYR A 20 -0.98 18.93 1.36
N ASP A 21 -0.53 19.15 0.13
CA ASP A 21 -1.35 19.65 -0.97
C ASP A 21 -2.52 18.69 -1.31
N ALA A 22 -2.30 17.37 -1.21
CA ALA A 22 -3.35 16.39 -1.50
C ALA A 22 -4.53 16.40 -0.52
N TRP A 23 -4.35 17.00 0.67
CA TRP A 23 -5.44 17.24 1.63
C TRP A 23 -6.24 18.52 1.33
N LEU A 24 -5.65 19.47 0.60
CA LEU A 24 -6.24 20.80 0.39
C LEU A 24 -6.79 21.01 -1.02
N LYS A 25 -6.39 20.20 -1.99
CA LYS A 25 -6.74 20.36 -3.39
C LYS A 25 -7.86 19.39 -3.82
N PRO A 26 -9.05 19.86 -4.24
CA PRO A 26 -10.18 19.00 -4.63
C PRO A 26 -9.84 17.94 -5.69
N GLU A 27 -8.96 18.27 -6.64
CA GLU A 27 -8.50 17.34 -7.67
C GLU A 27 -7.72 16.15 -7.11
N TRP A 28 -7.10 16.28 -5.94
CA TRP A 28 -6.45 15.17 -5.24
C TRP A 28 -7.43 14.41 -4.37
N LEU A 29 -8.30 15.10 -3.63
CA LEU A 29 -9.31 14.47 -2.77
C LEU A 29 -10.19 13.47 -3.55
N GLY A 30 -10.56 13.82 -4.78
CA GLY A 30 -11.32 12.95 -5.68
C GLY A 30 -10.56 11.72 -6.23
N LYS A 31 -9.26 11.59 -5.95
CA LYS A 31 -8.46 10.42 -6.33
C LYS A 31 -8.28 9.41 -5.20
N TRP A 32 -8.23 9.86 -3.96
CA TRP A 32 -7.85 9.01 -2.82
C TRP A 32 -8.86 8.96 -1.67
N MET A 33 -9.66 10.01 -1.47
CA MET A 33 -10.59 10.10 -0.34
C MET A 33 -12.06 9.93 -0.76
N PHE A 34 -12.42 10.47 -1.92
CA PHE A 34 -13.75 10.35 -2.48
C PHE A 34 -13.74 9.89 -3.93
N GLY A 35 -14.84 9.27 -4.36
CA GLY A 35 -15.14 8.97 -5.76
C GLY A 35 -14.97 7.51 -6.16
N PRO A 36 -15.29 7.18 -7.42
CA PRO A 36 -15.42 5.81 -7.90
C PRO A 36 -14.11 5.00 -7.86
N ALA A 37 -12.96 5.67 -7.82
CA ALA A 37 -11.65 5.03 -7.66
C ALA A 37 -11.39 4.53 -6.22
N VAL A 38 -12.13 5.06 -5.25
CA VAL A 38 -12.00 4.75 -3.82
C VAL A 38 -13.05 3.73 -3.39
N ARG A 39 -14.32 3.99 -3.74
CA ARG A 39 -15.48 3.14 -3.45
C ARG A 39 -16.64 3.48 -4.39
N GLU A 40 -17.71 2.69 -4.36
CA GLU A 40 -18.92 2.97 -5.11
C GLU A 40 -19.63 4.22 -4.57
N GLU A 41 -19.24 5.39 -5.07
CA GLU A 41 -19.86 6.67 -4.77
C GLU A 41 -19.70 7.67 -5.93
N GLU A 42 -20.64 8.60 -6.03
CA GLU A 42 -20.62 9.70 -6.98
C GLU A 42 -20.22 10.99 -6.25
N ILE A 43 -19.26 11.72 -6.81
CA ILE A 43 -18.86 13.04 -6.29
C ILE A 43 -19.82 14.08 -6.86
N LEU A 44 -20.59 14.74 -5.99
CA LEU A 44 -21.46 15.84 -6.38
C LEU A 44 -20.74 17.19 -6.26
N ARG A 45 -19.93 17.38 -5.20
CA ARG A 45 -19.16 18.61 -4.96
C ARG A 45 -18.00 18.36 -4.00
N LEU A 46 -16.83 18.92 -4.29
CA LEU A 46 -15.69 19.00 -3.37
C LEU A 46 -15.21 20.46 -3.34
N GLU A 47 -15.34 21.11 -2.20
CA GLU A 47 -14.97 22.52 -2.04
C GLU A 47 -14.15 22.72 -0.76
N ASN A 48 -13.06 23.48 -0.90
CA ASN A 48 -12.16 23.84 0.17
C ASN A 48 -11.94 25.35 0.19
N ASP A 49 -12.00 25.94 1.37
CA ASP A 49 -11.42 27.24 1.68
C ASP A 49 -10.19 27.03 2.60
N PRO A 50 -8.99 26.79 2.03
CA PRO A 50 -7.83 26.29 2.76
C PRO A 50 -7.08 27.43 3.49
N VAL A 51 -7.79 28.14 4.36
CA VAL A 51 -7.25 29.12 5.30
C VAL A 51 -7.63 28.71 6.72
N VAL A 52 -6.85 29.12 7.73
CA VAL A 52 -7.22 28.87 9.13
C VAL A 52 -8.55 29.57 9.44
N GLY A 53 -9.52 28.82 9.94
CA GLY A 53 -10.92 29.24 10.13
C GLY A 53 -11.81 29.05 8.90
N GLY A 54 -11.24 28.75 7.73
CA GLY A 54 -11.97 28.40 6.52
C GLY A 54 -12.60 27.01 6.63
N GLN A 55 -13.59 26.74 5.78
CA GLN A 55 -14.38 25.51 5.81
C GLN A 55 -14.19 24.66 4.55
N PHE A 56 -14.51 23.38 4.67
CA PHE A 56 -14.67 22.49 3.51
C PHE A 56 -16.03 21.82 3.51
N SER A 57 -16.47 21.41 2.32
CA SER A 57 -17.70 20.67 2.11
C SER A 57 -17.52 19.64 0.99
N TYR A 58 -17.74 18.38 1.33
CA TYR A 58 -17.61 17.24 0.43
C TYR A 58 -18.95 16.53 0.31
N LEU A 59 -19.70 16.87 -0.74
CA LEU A 59 -21.02 16.31 -1.02
C LEU A 59 -20.87 15.11 -1.96
N VAL A 60 -21.26 13.94 -1.47
CA VAL A 60 -21.20 12.68 -2.23
C VAL A 60 -22.52 11.93 -2.15
N LYS A 61 -22.80 11.13 -3.17
CA LYS A 61 -23.95 10.23 -3.22
C LYS A 61 -23.49 8.79 -3.11
N ARG A 62 -24.08 8.04 -2.17
CA ARG A 62 -23.82 6.60 -1.94
C ARG A 62 -25.15 5.85 -1.97
N GLY A 63 -25.41 5.14 -3.07
CA GLY A 63 -26.75 4.61 -3.31
C GLY A 63 -27.78 5.74 -3.41
N ASP A 64 -28.80 5.71 -2.56
CA ASP A 64 -29.83 6.76 -2.49
C ASP A 64 -29.49 7.89 -1.51
N ASP A 65 -28.46 7.72 -0.68
CA ASP A 65 -28.09 8.68 0.37
C ASP A 65 -27.19 9.79 -0.18
N ILE A 66 -27.51 11.04 0.17
CA ILE A 66 -26.67 12.22 -0.06
C ILE A 66 -26.03 12.60 1.27
N ILE A 67 -24.70 12.57 1.30
CA ILE A 67 -23.90 12.80 2.51
C ILE A 67 -22.99 13.99 2.27
N ASN A 68 -23.04 14.99 3.16
CA ASN A 68 -22.16 16.14 3.13
C ASN A 68 -21.16 16.06 4.29
N HIS A 69 -19.91 15.70 3.99
CA HIS A 69 -18.83 15.77 4.98
C HIS A 69 -18.32 17.21 5.08
N VAL A 70 -18.25 17.73 6.29
CA VAL A 70 -17.91 19.15 6.54
C VAL A 70 -16.92 19.28 7.68
N GLY A 71 -16.23 20.41 7.71
CA GLY A 71 -15.29 20.75 8.76
C GLY A 71 -14.64 22.10 8.57
N THR A 72 -13.87 22.51 9.58
CA THR A 72 -13.20 23.80 9.67
C THR A 72 -11.71 23.58 9.88
N TYR A 73 -10.86 24.27 9.12
CA TYR A 73 -9.42 24.21 9.29
C TYR A 73 -8.98 24.96 10.56
N LEU A 74 -8.26 24.27 11.44
CA LEU A 74 -7.78 24.79 12.72
C LEU A 74 -6.30 25.20 12.67
N ALA A 75 -5.48 24.47 11.89
CA ALA A 75 -4.08 24.80 11.67
C ALA A 75 -3.63 24.36 10.28
N LEU A 76 -2.85 25.21 9.60
CA LEU A 76 -2.31 24.96 8.28
C LEU A 76 -0.86 25.45 8.25
N VAL A 77 0.08 24.50 8.33
CA VAL A 77 1.52 24.76 8.21
C VAL A 77 2.04 23.99 7.00
N PRO A 78 2.33 24.67 5.87
CA PRO A 78 2.74 24.03 4.63
C PRO A 78 3.82 22.97 4.82
N GLY A 79 3.58 21.77 4.29
CA GLY A 79 4.50 20.64 4.35
C GLY A 79 4.80 20.09 5.75
N ARG A 80 4.08 20.52 6.80
CA ARG A 80 4.39 20.14 8.18
C ARG A 80 3.19 19.72 9.00
N GLN A 81 2.07 20.46 8.91
CA GLN A 81 0.93 20.20 9.77
C GLN A 81 -0.40 20.63 9.14
N LEU A 82 -1.42 19.78 9.26
CA LEU A 82 -2.82 20.14 9.05
C LEU A 82 -3.63 19.77 10.29
N SER A 83 -4.58 20.61 10.68
CA SER A 83 -5.55 20.29 11.72
C SER A 83 -6.92 20.81 11.29
N PHE A 84 -7.97 20.01 11.48
CA PHE A 84 -9.34 20.40 11.12
C PHE A 84 -10.38 19.65 11.94
N THR A 85 -11.56 20.23 12.10
CA THR A 85 -12.74 19.50 12.55
C THR A 85 -13.28 18.60 11.43
N TRP A 86 -13.94 17.50 11.77
CA TRP A 86 -14.48 16.58 10.77
C TRP A 86 -15.78 15.93 11.21
N GLY A 87 -16.83 16.07 10.39
CA GLY A 87 -18.12 15.43 10.64
C GLY A 87 -19.01 15.36 9.40
N ILE A 88 -20.28 15.04 9.63
CA ILE A 88 -21.35 15.09 8.62
C ILE A 88 -22.25 16.28 8.98
N GLU A 89 -22.67 17.04 7.99
CA GLU A 89 -23.59 18.17 8.15
C GLU A 89 -24.85 17.75 8.93
N GLY A 90 -25.23 18.54 9.93
CA GLY A 90 -26.34 18.22 10.84
C GLY A 90 -25.96 17.36 12.06
N GLY A 91 -24.72 16.87 12.16
CA GLY A 91 -24.17 16.18 13.34
C GLY A 91 -23.24 17.05 14.21
N SER A 92 -22.61 16.43 15.21
CA SER A 92 -21.63 17.08 16.12
C SER A 92 -20.23 17.21 15.50
N VAL A 93 -20.08 18.11 14.52
CA VAL A 93 -18.82 18.30 13.77
C VAL A 93 -17.68 18.78 14.67
N ASP A 94 -17.96 19.68 15.60
CA ASP A 94 -16.94 20.32 16.45
C ASP A 94 -16.38 19.40 17.56
N GLU A 95 -16.94 18.20 17.72
CA GLU A 95 -16.51 17.20 18.72
C GLU A 95 -15.45 16.23 18.19
N SER A 96 -15.03 16.40 16.92
CA SER A 96 -14.13 15.52 16.20
C SER A 96 -13.04 16.35 15.52
N VAL A 97 -11.77 16.13 15.92
CA VAL A 97 -10.61 16.87 15.42
C VAL A 97 -9.57 15.92 14.86
N VAL A 98 -9.15 16.14 13.63
CA VAL A 98 -8.09 15.39 12.95
C VAL A 98 -6.85 16.28 12.91
N ASN A 99 -5.73 15.75 13.39
CA ASN A 99 -4.41 16.36 13.34
C ASN A 99 -3.50 15.50 12.48
N ILE A 100 -2.74 16.13 11.59
CA ILE A 100 -1.80 15.48 10.69
C ILE A 100 -0.47 16.20 10.83
N GLU A 101 0.59 15.46 11.12
CA GLU A 101 1.96 15.94 11.15
C GLU A 101 2.79 15.21 10.09
N LEU A 102 3.64 15.94 9.39
CA LEU A 102 4.45 15.45 8.29
C LEU A 102 5.93 15.67 8.60
N PHE A 103 6.73 14.61 8.45
CA PHE A 103 8.16 14.61 8.73
C PHE A 103 8.90 14.11 7.49
N THR A 104 9.86 14.87 6.99
CA THR A 104 10.70 14.46 5.85
C THR A 104 11.44 13.17 6.16
N THR A 105 11.51 12.27 5.18
CA THR A 105 12.34 11.06 5.20
C THR A 105 13.17 10.95 3.92
N ALA A 106 14.08 9.99 3.86
CA ALA A 106 14.90 9.76 2.67
C ALA A 106 14.07 9.38 1.41
N GLY A 107 12.95 8.67 1.60
CA GLY A 107 12.08 8.17 0.53
C GLY A 107 10.76 8.95 0.34
N GLY A 108 10.57 10.06 1.06
CA GLY A 108 9.33 10.84 1.03
C GLY A 108 9.05 11.51 2.36
N CYS A 109 7.97 11.11 3.04
CA CYS A 109 7.66 11.60 4.38
C CYS A 109 6.99 10.54 5.27
N ARG A 110 7.16 10.69 6.59
CA ARG A 110 6.34 10.01 7.59
C ARG A 110 5.17 10.91 7.95
N LEU A 111 3.96 10.38 7.81
CA LEU A 111 2.71 11.02 8.21
C LEU A 111 2.26 10.43 9.54
N VAL A 112 1.97 11.29 10.52
CA VAL A 112 1.34 10.92 11.79
C VAL A 112 -0.03 11.57 11.84
N LEU A 113 -1.09 10.76 11.86
CA LEU A 113 -2.46 11.23 11.99
C LEU A 113 -2.97 10.89 13.40
N THR A 114 -3.50 11.90 14.07
CA THR A 114 -4.18 11.76 15.37
C THR A 114 -5.60 12.27 15.25
N HIS A 115 -6.58 11.40 15.47
CA HIS A 115 -8.00 11.75 15.48
C HIS A 115 -8.54 11.72 16.91
N GLU A 116 -8.91 12.90 17.41
CA GLU A 116 -9.59 13.08 18.69
C GLU A 116 -11.11 13.07 18.52
N LEU A 117 -11.79 12.29 19.36
CA LEU A 117 -13.25 12.14 19.42
C LEU A 117 -13.74 12.36 20.86
N ALA A 118 -14.98 12.80 21.03
CA ALA A 118 -15.62 12.81 22.35
C ALA A 118 -15.75 11.38 22.93
N ALA A 119 -15.67 11.24 24.26
CA ALA A 119 -15.67 9.93 24.94
C ALA A 119 -16.87 9.04 24.61
N ASP A 120 -18.03 9.63 24.31
CA ASP A 120 -19.26 8.91 23.96
C ASP A 120 -19.14 8.14 22.63
N TRP A 121 -18.06 8.33 21.88
CA TRP A 121 -17.79 7.67 20.60
C TRP A 121 -16.73 6.55 20.69
N ALA A 122 -16.47 6.02 21.90
CA ALA A 122 -15.46 4.97 22.13
C ALA A 122 -15.59 3.76 21.21
N ASP A 123 -16.83 3.31 20.98
CA ASP A 123 -17.13 2.14 20.14
C ASP A 123 -16.78 2.37 18.65
N TYR A 124 -16.60 3.62 18.23
CA TYR A 124 -16.22 3.97 16.87
C TYR A 124 -14.70 3.99 16.66
N ALA A 125 -13.90 3.93 17.72
CA ALA A 125 -12.45 4.11 17.60
C ALA A 125 -11.76 3.04 16.72
N GLY A 126 -12.21 1.79 16.79
CA GLY A 126 -11.72 0.72 15.92
C GLY A 126 -12.03 0.99 14.44
N ARG A 127 -13.29 1.31 14.14
CA ARG A 127 -13.74 1.61 12.76
C ARG A 127 -13.04 2.84 12.19
N THR A 128 -12.84 3.87 13.00
CA THR A 128 -12.12 5.08 12.60
C THR A 128 -10.66 4.78 12.26
N ARG A 129 -9.98 3.95 13.07
CA ARG A 129 -8.61 3.51 12.76
C ARG A 129 -8.55 2.74 11.44
N GLU A 130 -9.45 1.78 11.23
CA GLU A 130 -9.51 1.00 9.98
C GLU A 130 -9.79 1.91 8.77
N GLY A 131 -10.74 2.82 8.91
CA GLY A 131 -11.09 3.80 7.88
C GLY A 131 -9.91 4.68 7.49
N TRP A 132 -9.20 5.28 8.45
CA TRP A 132 -8.00 6.06 8.17
C TRP A 132 -6.86 5.22 7.59
N THR A 133 -6.66 4.00 8.09
CA THR A 133 -5.65 3.08 7.55
C THR A 133 -5.88 2.81 6.07
N PHE A 134 -7.14 2.56 5.68
CA PHE A 134 -7.53 2.38 4.28
C PHE A 134 -7.30 3.65 3.45
N MET A 135 -7.79 4.80 3.93
CA MET A 135 -7.72 6.06 3.19
C MET A 135 -6.27 6.53 2.97
N LEU A 136 -5.41 6.45 3.99
CA LEU A 136 -4.00 6.78 3.83
C LEU A 136 -3.26 5.80 2.91
N GLY A 137 -3.66 4.52 2.91
CA GLY A 137 -3.16 3.54 1.94
C GLY A 137 -3.52 3.92 0.51
N LYS A 138 -4.75 4.41 0.28
CA LYS A 138 -5.18 4.93 -1.02
C LYS A 138 -4.37 6.15 -1.44
N LEU A 139 -4.20 7.14 -0.56
CA LEU A 139 -3.39 8.33 -0.83
C LEU A 139 -1.98 7.94 -1.28
N ASN A 140 -1.34 7.03 -0.54
CA ASN A 140 -0.01 6.58 -0.91
C ASN A 140 -0.01 5.88 -2.27
N SER A 141 -1.00 5.02 -2.55
CA SER A 141 -1.12 4.33 -3.85
C SER A 141 -1.23 5.29 -5.05
N VAL A 142 -1.90 6.44 -4.90
CA VAL A 142 -2.00 7.46 -5.96
C VAL A 142 -0.61 8.04 -6.25
N TYR A 143 0.15 8.41 -5.23
CA TYR A 143 1.51 8.92 -5.43
C TYR A 143 2.42 7.89 -6.06
N LEU A 144 2.31 6.64 -5.63
CA LEU A 144 3.12 5.57 -6.18
C LEU A 144 2.82 5.32 -7.67
N ALA A 145 1.60 5.62 -8.13
CA ALA A 145 1.22 5.55 -9.54
C ALA A 145 1.66 6.79 -10.34
N GLU A 146 1.67 7.99 -9.73
CA GLU A 146 1.87 9.27 -10.42
C GLU A 146 3.31 9.82 -10.39
N THR A 147 4.20 9.29 -9.55
CA THR A 147 5.57 9.81 -9.39
C THR A 147 6.62 8.95 -10.07
N ASP A 148 7.74 9.58 -10.49
CA ASP A 148 8.96 8.91 -10.97
C ASP A 148 9.73 8.30 -9.78
N ILE A 149 9.03 7.50 -8.98
CA ILE A 149 9.60 6.79 -7.84
C ILE A 149 10.54 5.70 -8.34
N PRO A 150 11.68 5.51 -7.65
CA PRO A 150 12.55 4.37 -7.88
C PRO A 150 11.75 3.07 -7.80
N ARG A 151 11.78 2.32 -8.90
CA ARG A 151 11.12 1.03 -9.04
C ARG A 151 12.10 0.04 -9.63
N VAL A 152 11.99 -1.19 -9.18
CA VAL A 152 12.73 -2.32 -9.72
C VAL A 152 11.75 -3.19 -10.46
N THR A 153 12.05 -3.51 -11.72
CA THR A 153 11.26 -4.44 -12.50
C THR A 153 12.09 -5.67 -12.85
N ALA A 154 11.54 -6.84 -12.59
CA ALA A 154 12.03 -8.12 -13.11
C ALA A 154 10.91 -8.77 -13.94
N GLN A 155 11.25 -9.41 -15.05
CA GLN A 155 10.25 -9.84 -16.02
C GLN A 155 10.68 -11.10 -16.75
N MET A 156 9.73 -11.96 -17.08
CA MET A 156 10.01 -13.23 -17.75
C MET A 156 8.81 -13.76 -18.52
N LEU A 157 9.08 -14.32 -19.70
CA LEU A 157 8.11 -15.14 -20.42
C LEU A 157 8.06 -16.54 -19.82
N ILE A 158 6.87 -16.98 -19.43
CA ILE A 158 6.56 -18.31 -18.91
C ILE A 158 5.61 -19.00 -19.89
N ARG A 159 5.98 -20.18 -20.38
CA ARG A 159 5.20 -20.99 -21.34
C ARG A 159 4.13 -21.80 -20.62
N LYS A 160 3.26 -21.09 -19.90
CA LYS A 160 2.04 -21.60 -19.30
C LYS A 160 0.90 -20.57 -19.39
N PRO A 161 -0.37 -21.00 -19.34
CA PRO A 161 -1.51 -20.10 -19.31
C PRO A 161 -1.47 -19.14 -18.11
N ALA A 162 -1.98 -17.92 -18.30
CA ALA A 162 -1.92 -16.87 -17.26
C ALA A 162 -2.61 -17.27 -15.96
N ALA A 163 -3.67 -18.08 -16.03
CA ALA A 163 -4.34 -18.63 -14.85
C ALA A 163 -3.42 -19.57 -14.04
N GLU A 164 -2.64 -20.43 -14.69
CA GLU A 164 -1.71 -21.34 -14.02
C GLU A 164 -0.54 -20.55 -13.40
N VAL A 165 0.00 -19.58 -14.14
CA VAL A 165 1.09 -18.73 -13.64
C VAL A 165 0.65 -17.85 -12.47
N TYR A 166 -0.56 -17.29 -12.53
CA TYR A 166 -1.17 -16.56 -11.41
C TYR A 166 -1.30 -17.45 -10.18
N THR A 167 -1.88 -18.65 -10.32
CA THR A 167 -2.06 -19.60 -9.22
C THR A 167 -0.72 -20.00 -8.62
N ALA A 168 0.33 -20.12 -9.46
CA ALA A 168 1.67 -20.44 -8.97
C ALA A 168 2.26 -19.40 -8.01
N PHE A 169 1.85 -18.13 -8.10
CA PHE A 169 2.20 -17.10 -7.12
C PHE A 169 1.19 -16.96 -5.98
N ALA A 170 -0.10 -17.17 -6.26
CA ALA A 170 -1.19 -16.97 -5.31
C ALA A 170 -1.35 -18.13 -4.30
N ASP A 171 -1.03 -19.36 -4.69
CA ASP A 171 -1.20 -20.55 -3.85
C ASP A 171 0.14 -20.99 -3.24
N PRO A 172 0.31 -20.91 -1.90
CA PRO A 172 1.55 -21.29 -1.24
C PRO A 172 1.90 -22.78 -1.43
N ALA A 173 0.94 -23.65 -1.78
CA ALA A 173 1.22 -25.03 -2.15
C ALA A 173 2.12 -25.12 -3.40
N VAL A 174 2.03 -24.14 -4.30
CA VAL A 174 2.83 -24.03 -5.51
C VAL A 174 4.02 -23.10 -5.32
N THR A 175 3.81 -21.90 -4.76
CA THR A 175 4.85 -20.87 -4.58
C THR A 175 6.08 -21.39 -3.82
N ARG A 176 5.85 -22.32 -2.89
CA ARG A 176 6.91 -22.92 -2.07
C ARG A 176 7.98 -23.70 -2.84
N HIS A 177 7.70 -24.02 -4.10
CA HIS A 177 8.63 -24.75 -4.95
C HIS A 177 9.72 -23.86 -5.56
N PHE A 178 9.54 -22.54 -5.56
CA PHE A 178 10.47 -21.62 -6.22
C PHE A 178 10.79 -20.33 -5.43
N TRP A 179 10.09 -20.01 -4.33
CA TRP A 179 10.31 -18.75 -3.62
C TRP A 179 10.53 -18.86 -2.09
N PHE A 180 9.51 -19.19 -1.31
CA PHE A 180 9.60 -19.38 0.15
C PHE A 180 9.42 -20.86 0.53
N THR A 181 9.58 -21.25 1.80
CA THR A 181 9.38 -22.67 2.19
C THR A 181 7.96 -22.96 2.66
N HIS A 182 7.32 -21.96 3.27
CA HIS A 182 5.97 -22.03 3.77
C HIS A 182 5.23 -20.70 3.61
N GLY A 183 3.94 -20.76 3.31
CA GLY A 183 3.02 -19.62 3.31
C GLY A 183 1.73 -20.01 4.03
N SER A 184 1.19 -19.10 4.84
CA SER A 184 0.10 -19.43 5.77
C SER A 184 -1.26 -19.62 5.10
N ASP A 185 -1.53 -18.98 3.97
CA ASP A 185 -2.80 -19.04 3.24
C ASP A 185 -2.60 -18.57 1.77
N ILE A 186 -3.63 -18.78 0.94
CA ILE A 186 -3.71 -18.24 -0.43
C ILE A 186 -3.80 -16.72 -0.44
N LEU A 187 -3.29 -16.09 -1.51
CA LEU A 187 -3.35 -14.63 -1.68
C LEU A 187 -4.74 -14.19 -2.15
N GLU A 188 -5.52 -13.62 -1.23
CA GLU A 188 -6.82 -13.01 -1.52
C GLU A 188 -6.87 -11.57 -1.03
N LYS A 189 -7.56 -10.71 -1.78
CA LYS A 189 -7.67 -9.28 -1.47
C LYS A 189 -8.14 -9.04 -0.03
N GLY A 190 -7.41 -8.20 0.69
CA GLY A 190 -7.70 -7.82 2.07
C GLY A 190 -7.14 -8.76 3.13
N LYS A 191 -6.57 -9.92 2.75
CA LYS A 191 -5.90 -10.82 3.70
C LYS A 191 -4.47 -10.38 3.99
N THR A 192 -4.02 -10.65 5.22
CA THR A 192 -2.60 -10.70 5.57
C THR A 192 -2.18 -12.15 5.70
N VAL A 193 -1.15 -12.54 4.96
CA VAL A 193 -0.54 -13.88 5.04
C VAL A 193 0.87 -13.77 5.59
N THR A 194 1.40 -14.84 6.16
CA THR A 194 2.78 -14.93 6.59
C THR A 194 3.55 -15.83 5.64
N TRP A 195 4.66 -15.34 5.11
CA TRP A 195 5.63 -16.14 4.36
C TRP A 195 6.84 -16.41 5.22
N THR A 196 7.35 -17.64 5.15
CA THR A 196 8.47 -18.11 5.96
C THR A 196 9.52 -18.76 5.09
N TRP A 197 10.78 -18.39 5.34
CA TRP A 197 11.97 -19.06 4.85
C TRP A 197 12.59 -19.82 6.02
N GLU A 198 12.10 -21.04 6.25
CA GLU A 198 12.48 -21.88 7.40
C GLU A 198 13.99 -22.16 7.41
N MET A 199 14.61 -22.23 6.23
CA MET A 199 16.06 -22.37 6.15
C MET A 199 16.79 -21.20 6.82
N TYR A 200 16.25 -19.99 6.81
CA TYR A 200 16.85 -18.81 7.45
C TYR A 200 16.24 -18.47 8.81
N ASN A 201 15.19 -19.18 9.23
CA ASN A 201 14.39 -18.84 10.41
C ASN A 201 13.86 -17.38 10.35
N VAL A 202 13.45 -16.95 9.15
CA VAL A 202 12.91 -15.61 8.86
C VAL A 202 11.47 -15.74 8.36
N SER A 203 10.60 -14.84 8.82
CA SER A 203 9.23 -14.70 8.35
C SER A 203 8.89 -13.24 8.09
N THR A 204 8.00 -12.99 7.14
CA THR A 204 7.45 -11.65 6.86
C THR A 204 5.93 -11.72 6.71
N ASN A 205 5.25 -10.64 7.10
CA ASN A 205 3.82 -10.49 6.87
C ASN A 205 3.60 -9.77 5.55
N VAL A 206 2.63 -10.27 4.78
CA VAL A 206 2.31 -9.79 3.44
C VAL A 206 0.82 -9.46 3.41
N TYR A 207 0.51 -8.17 3.24
CA TYR A 207 -0.87 -7.72 3.07
C TYR A 207 -1.23 -7.66 1.58
N VAL A 208 -2.32 -8.33 1.19
CA VAL A 208 -2.77 -8.41 -0.20
C VAL A 208 -3.73 -7.27 -0.51
N ARG A 209 -3.26 -6.28 -1.27
CA ARG A 209 -4.05 -5.10 -1.67
C ARG A 209 -5.02 -5.42 -2.80
N GLU A 210 -4.56 -6.20 -3.78
CA GLU A 210 -5.35 -6.63 -4.93
C GLU A 210 -4.98 -8.07 -5.32
N ALA A 211 -5.99 -8.83 -5.75
CA ALA A 211 -5.83 -10.17 -6.31
C ALA A 211 -6.90 -10.36 -7.38
N VAL A 212 -6.49 -10.28 -8.65
CA VAL A 212 -7.36 -10.42 -9.82
C VAL A 212 -6.91 -11.67 -10.59
N PRO A 213 -7.68 -12.77 -10.54
CA PRO A 213 -7.29 -14.05 -11.14
C PRO A 213 -6.78 -13.92 -12.58
N GLY A 214 -5.60 -14.48 -12.81
CA GLY A 214 -4.94 -14.48 -14.13
C GLY A 214 -4.43 -13.12 -14.63
N LYS A 215 -4.52 -12.05 -13.82
CA LYS A 215 -4.18 -10.68 -14.27
C LYS A 215 -3.20 -9.96 -13.36
N LYS A 216 -3.48 -9.94 -12.05
CA LYS A 216 -2.69 -9.11 -11.12
C LYS A 216 -2.71 -9.63 -9.69
N ILE A 217 -1.58 -9.54 -9.01
CA ILE A 217 -1.48 -9.61 -7.55
C ILE A 217 -0.73 -8.36 -7.10
N ALA A 218 -1.23 -7.64 -6.10
CA ALA A 218 -0.55 -6.48 -5.52
C ALA A 218 -0.44 -6.67 -4.01
N ILE A 219 0.78 -6.61 -3.49
CA ILE A 219 1.07 -6.83 -2.07
C ILE A 219 1.81 -5.66 -1.45
N GLU A 220 1.73 -5.58 -0.14
CA GLU A 220 2.52 -4.74 0.75
C GLU A 220 3.28 -5.68 1.71
N TRP A 221 4.60 -5.49 1.83
CA TRP A 221 5.47 -6.30 2.67
C TRP A 221 6.64 -5.47 3.23
N ASP A 222 7.39 -6.05 4.18
CA ASP A 222 8.47 -5.39 4.96
C ASP A 222 8.01 -4.32 5.96
N GLU A 223 8.94 -3.89 6.81
CA GLU A 223 8.78 -2.78 7.75
C GLU A 223 10.03 -1.87 7.67
N PRO A 224 9.91 -0.59 7.24
CA PRO A 224 8.68 0.06 6.79
C PRO A 224 8.20 -0.49 5.44
N ALA A 225 6.88 -0.54 5.29
CA ALA A 225 6.21 -1.17 4.15
C ALA A 225 6.71 -0.69 2.79
N THR A 226 6.91 -1.65 1.89
CA THR A 226 7.17 -1.49 0.46
C THR A 226 6.16 -2.29 -0.36
N TYR A 227 6.08 -2.06 -1.67
CA TYR A 227 4.99 -2.56 -2.51
C TYR A 227 5.50 -3.42 -3.66
N VAL A 228 4.87 -4.56 -3.89
CA VAL A 228 5.21 -5.45 -5.00
C VAL A 228 3.95 -5.77 -5.81
N ASP A 229 4.01 -5.46 -7.10
CA ASP A 229 2.94 -5.75 -8.05
C ASP A 229 3.42 -6.83 -9.03
N PHE A 230 2.64 -7.90 -9.16
CA PHE A 230 2.79 -8.97 -10.14
C PHE A 230 1.73 -8.78 -11.22
N GLU A 231 2.15 -8.60 -12.46
CA GLU A 231 1.28 -8.55 -13.63
C GLU A 231 1.46 -9.81 -14.46
N PHE A 232 0.34 -10.41 -14.85
CA PHE A 232 0.27 -11.60 -15.70
C PHE A 232 -0.35 -11.20 -17.03
N ARG A 233 0.50 -10.95 -18.03
CA ARG A 233 0.05 -10.55 -19.37
C ARG A 233 -0.04 -11.78 -20.25
N ASP A 234 -1.27 -12.21 -20.55
CA ASP A 234 -1.52 -13.28 -21.51
C ASP A 234 -1.03 -12.84 -22.90
N LEU A 235 -0.13 -13.63 -23.50
CA LEU A 235 0.41 -13.39 -24.85
C LEU A 235 -0.24 -14.30 -25.90
N GLY A 236 -1.21 -15.14 -25.52
CA GLY A 236 -1.74 -16.22 -26.36
C GLY A 236 -0.86 -17.49 -26.33
N ASP A 237 -1.35 -18.56 -26.97
CA ASP A 237 -0.64 -19.84 -27.12
C ASP A 237 -0.03 -20.38 -25.82
N ASP A 238 -0.86 -20.44 -24.77
CA ASP A 238 -0.46 -20.89 -23.42
C ASP A 238 0.81 -20.22 -22.90
N THR A 239 0.98 -18.92 -23.19
CA THR A 239 2.17 -18.16 -22.82
C THR A 239 1.80 -16.90 -22.06
N THR A 240 2.51 -16.65 -20.96
CA THR A 240 2.32 -15.50 -20.09
C THR A 240 3.60 -14.71 -19.96
N TYR A 241 3.51 -13.39 -20.06
CA TYR A 241 4.59 -12.50 -19.69
C TYR A 241 4.36 -11.98 -18.27
N VAL A 242 5.22 -12.39 -17.35
CA VAL A 242 5.17 -11.98 -15.96
C VAL A 242 6.04 -10.76 -15.78
N VAL A 243 5.50 -9.72 -15.15
CA VAL A 243 6.23 -8.52 -14.75
C VAL A 243 6.05 -8.34 -13.25
N ILE A 244 7.17 -8.34 -12.51
CA ILE A 244 7.20 -8.04 -11.08
C ILE A 244 7.80 -6.65 -10.92
N THR A 245 7.07 -5.75 -10.26
CA THR A 245 7.54 -4.40 -9.96
C THR A 245 7.57 -4.18 -8.45
N HIS A 246 8.75 -3.92 -7.88
CA HIS A 246 8.95 -3.58 -6.47
C HIS A 246 9.30 -2.09 -6.35
N TYR A 247 8.59 -1.38 -5.47
CA TYR A 247 8.68 0.06 -5.36
C TYR A 247 8.26 0.56 -3.97
N GLY A 248 8.37 1.88 -3.75
CA GLY A 248 8.10 2.51 -2.46
C GLY A 248 9.24 2.36 -1.45
N PHE A 249 10.49 2.35 -1.93
CA PHE A 249 11.68 2.20 -1.10
C PHE A 249 11.87 3.39 -0.15
N ASN A 250 12.23 3.08 1.10
CA ASN A 250 12.38 4.07 2.18
C ASN A 250 13.84 4.52 2.39
N VAL A 251 14.73 4.18 1.46
CA VAL A 251 16.16 4.52 1.46
C VAL A 251 16.52 5.35 0.24
N SER A 252 17.65 6.07 0.30
CA SER A 252 18.13 6.93 -0.79
C SER A 252 19.63 6.76 -1.03
N GLY A 253 20.16 7.45 -2.05
CA GLY A 253 21.59 7.49 -2.33
C GLY A 253 22.20 6.12 -2.62
N SER A 254 23.37 5.84 -2.05
CA SER A 254 24.09 4.57 -2.27
C SER A 254 23.32 3.34 -1.77
N ASP A 255 22.52 3.50 -0.72
CA ASP A 255 21.78 2.38 -0.13
C ASP A 255 20.60 1.99 -1.03
N LEU A 256 19.96 2.97 -1.66
CA LEU A 256 18.97 2.71 -2.72
C LEU A 256 19.59 1.97 -3.91
N ILE A 257 20.80 2.35 -4.35
CA ILE A 257 21.46 1.67 -5.48
C ILE A 257 21.73 0.19 -5.15
N LYS A 258 22.23 -0.10 -3.95
CA LYS A 258 22.46 -1.49 -3.50
C LYS A 258 21.15 -2.26 -3.41
N LEU A 259 20.14 -1.69 -2.76
CA LEU A 259 18.82 -2.29 -2.62
C LEU A 259 18.21 -2.61 -4.00
N VAL A 260 18.29 -1.68 -4.95
CA VAL A 260 17.81 -1.87 -6.32
C VAL A 260 18.51 -3.05 -6.99
N ALA A 261 19.84 -3.15 -6.88
CA ALA A 261 20.60 -4.25 -7.46
C ALA A 261 20.24 -5.61 -6.81
N ASP A 262 20.16 -5.65 -5.49
CA ASP A 262 19.83 -6.87 -4.74
C ASP A 262 18.39 -7.34 -5.02
N THR A 263 17.43 -6.41 -5.03
CA THR A 263 16.03 -6.67 -5.36
C THR A 263 15.86 -7.17 -6.80
N ALA A 264 16.52 -6.53 -7.77
CA ALA A 264 16.46 -6.96 -9.17
C ALA A 264 16.98 -8.39 -9.33
N GLY A 265 18.10 -8.69 -8.67
CA GLY A 265 18.64 -10.03 -8.59
C GLY A 265 17.64 -11.00 -7.95
N GLY A 266 17.08 -10.65 -6.78
CA GLY A 266 16.16 -11.49 -6.01
C GLY A 266 14.94 -11.94 -6.83
N PHE A 267 14.21 -10.97 -7.40
CA PHE A 267 13.02 -11.30 -8.20
C PHE A 267 13.35 -12.01 -9.52
N THR A 268 14.50 -11.74 -10.13
CA THR A 268 14.96 -12.54 -11.28
C THR A 268 15.15 -14.00 -10.89
N THR A 269 15.77 -14.27 -9.73
CA THR A 269 15.94 -15.64 -9.22
C THR A 269 14.61 -16.34 -8.92
N VAL A 270 13.61 -15.61 -8.42
CA VAL A 270 12.24 -16.13 -8.24
C VAL A 270 11.63 -16.52 -9.58
N LEU A 271 11.73 -15.66 -10.59
CA LEU A 271 11.20 -15.93 -11.93
C LEU A 271 11.92 -17.11 -12.60
N ASP A 272 13.24 -17.23 -12.44
CA ASP A 272 14.01 -18.36 -12.97
C ASP A 272 13.54 -19.70 -12.36
N GLY A 273 13.31 -19.71 -11.04
CA GLY A 273 12.79 -20.86 -10.32
C GLY A 273 11.37 -21.23 -10.75
N LEU A 274 10.48 -20.23 -10.86
CA LEU A 274 9.12 -20.41 -11.37
C LEU A 274 9.14 -21.02 -12.76
N LYS A 275 9.96 -20.49 -13.67
CA LYS A 275 10.06 -20.96 -15.05
C LYS A 275 10.50 -22.42 -15.11
N ALA A 276 11.56 -22.76 -14.38
CA ALA A 276 12.07 -24.12 -14.33
C ALA A 276 11.03 -25.10 -13.74
N TYR A 277 10.30 -24.67 -12.71
CA TYR A 277 9.28 -25.49 -12.08
C TYR A 277 8.05 -25.69 -12.98
N LEU A 278 7.47 -24.61 -13.52
CA LEU A 278 6.25 -24.70 -14.33
C LEU A 278 6.49 -25.35 -15.69
N GLU A 279 7.58 -25.01 -16.39
CA GLU A 279 7.82 -25.52 -17.75
C GLU A 279 8.43 -26.93 -17.75
N HIS A 280 9.14 -27.31 -16.68
CA HIS A 280 9.95 -28.53 -16.67
C HIS A 280 9.80 -29.41 -15.42
N GLY A 281 9.04 -28.97 -14.41
CA GLY A 281 8.91 -29.70 -13.14
C GLY A 281 10.21 -29.75 -12.33
N LEU A 282 11.16 -28.85 -12.58
CA LEU A 282 12.48 -28.86 -11.94
C LEU A 282 12.52 -27.97 -10.70
N LEU A 283 12.99 -28.53 -9.58
CA LEU A 283 13.26 -27.79 -8.34
C LEU A 283 14.75 -27.43 -8.28
N LEU A 284 15.07 -26.19 -8.66
CA LEU A 284 16.46 -25.73 -8.75
C LEU A 284 17.05 -25.22 -7.43
N ASN A 285 16.24 -25.08 -6.36
CA ASN A 285 16.65 -24.57 -5.04
C ASN A 285 17.36 -23.19 -5.06
N LEU A 286 17.10 -22.38 -6.09
CA LEU A 286 17.88 -21.17 -6.37
C LEU A 286 17.91 -20.17 -5.20
N ILE A 287 16.82 -20.03 -4.46
CA ILE A 287 16.76 -19.12 -3.31
C ILE A 287 17.73 -19.57 -2.21
N ALA A 288 17.74 -20.86 -1.89
CA ALA A 288 18.64 -21.43 -0.88
C ALA A 288 20.12 -21.31 -1.30
N ASP A 289 20.39 -21.55 -2.59
CA ASP A 289 21.74 -21.56 -3.14
C ASP A 289 22.33 -20.17 -3.35
N LYS A 290 21.47 -19.17 -3.63
CA LYS A 290 21.88 -17.77 -3.77
C LYS A 290 22.28 -17.13 -2.44
N PHE A 291 21.66 -17.57 -1.34
CA PHE A 291 21.93 -17.05 0.00
C PHE A 291 22.34 -18.20 0.96
N PRO A 292 23.47 -18.89 0.74
CA PRO A 292 23.82 -20.04 1.56
C PRO A 292 24.30 -19.58 2.95
N LYS A 293 23.86 -20.28 4.01
CA LYS A 293 24.16 -19.95 5.42
C LYS A 293 25.64 -19.70 5.74
N ASN A 294 26.53 -20.38 5.01
CA ASN A 294 27.96 -20.33 5.26
C ASN A 294 28.69 -19.22 4.48
N ALA A 295 28.04 -18.59 3.50
CA ALA A 295 28.62 -17.48 2.73
C ALA A 295 28.07 -16.11 3.17
N VAL A 296 26.87 -16.08 3.77
CA VAL A 296 26.24 -14.85 4.25
C VAL A 296 26.36 -14.83 5.78
N GLN A 297 27.29 -14.05 6.33
CA GLN A 297 27.20 -13.66 7.73
C GLN A 297 25.93 -12.83 7.88
N HIS A 298 24.90 -13.38 8.52
CA HIS A 298 23.75 -12.59 8.96
C HIS A 298 24.28 -11.53 9.95
N GLY A 299 24.49 -10.33 9.44
CA GLY A 299 24.95 -9.17 10.20
C GLY A 299 23.92 -8.81 11.26
N LYS A 300 24.43 -8.51 12.46
CA LYS A 300 23.69 -7.92 13.59
C LYS A 300 23.01 -6.60 13.22
#